data_AF-A0A7V3DGP2-F1
#
_entry.id   AF-A0A7V3DGP2-F1
#
_cell.length_a   1.000
_cell.length_b   1.000
_cell.length_c   1.000
_cell.angle_alpha   90.00
_cell.angle_beta   90.00
_cell.angle_gamma   90.00
#
_symmetry.space_group_name_H-M   'P 1'
#
loop_
_entity.id
_entity.type
_entity.pdbx_description
1 polymer ?
#
loop_
_entity_poly.entity_id
_entity_poly.type
_entity_poly.pdbx_seq_one_letter_code
_entity_poly.pdbx_strand_id
1 'polypeptide(L)'
;MQILHPPDSTTAGAPRCGKLPLSRRLCQDFPRFNSWRFWPSWPMCTNGGAAGVSSGNGRRKKAVNRRRFHGSPPKNLLHPGKKRTMTIGNGRRVAVIGASGIGKHHAKWWAHAGADVCAFVGTSPESVAKTHDALTALFGFGGHGYTSVKEMLVAERPDIVDICSPPPLHALHVRTAIEADCAVLCEKPFVYDPALSRGELMDVAASLVALAKRRGRLLSVSTQYAAAALTFARLWADREPVVHYHGHLESPARNRPPDPVRVWVDLSPHPLSVLLKLAPDGEMIPDTLNTQFTGYEAIAKFDVRLASGNRLHAVIVTRNTQDPPLNIRHFKYNGYPFVVEGQNDENGVYCARIETPDGNSTEPDMLHAAIVAFLRGHPVADMDESLRNLDWMLRIRDAAREAMR
;
A
#
# COMPACT_ATOMS: atom_id res chain seq x y z
N MET A 1 20.79 60.89 20.15
CA MET A 1 19.64 61.26 21.00
C MET A 1 18.66 62.03 20.13
N GLN A 2 17.37 61.75 20.28
CA GLN A 2 16.18 62.38 19.68
C GLN A 2 15.69 61.91 18.30
N ILE A 3 14.47 61.37 18.39
CA ILE A 3 13.43 61.05 17.41
C ILE A 3 12.60 62.33 17.20
N LEU A 4 12.08 62.57 15.98
CA LEU A 4 10.88 63.39 15.77
C LEU A 4 10.03 62.85 14.59
N HIS A 5 8.73 62.69 14.84
CA HIS A 5 7.63 62.47 13.86
C HIS A 5 7.35 63.75 13.03
N PRO A 6 6.50 63.69 11.99
CA PRO A 6 5.12 64.25 12.10
C PRO A 6 4.07 63.54 11.16
N PRO A 7 2.89 64.11 10.78
CA PRO A 7 1.60 63.99 11.49
C PRO A 7 0.34 63.69 10.60
N ASP A 8 -0.85 63.59 11.24
CA ASP A 8 -2.23 64.05 10.85
C ASP A 8 -2.80 63.80 9.42
N SER A 9 -4.09 63.64 9.08
CA SER A 9 -5.46 63.65 9.65
C SER A 9 -6.40 63.36 8.44
N THR A 10 -7.61 62.77 8.47
CA THR A 10 -8.92 63.43 8.71
C THR A 10 -10.11 62.48 8.33
N THR A 11 -11.05 62.33 9.28
CA THR A 11 -12.55 62.37 9.22
C THR A 11 -13.40 61.80 8.07
N ALA A 12 -14.42 60.96 8.41
CA ALA A 12 -15.86 61.27 8.25
C ALA A 12 -16.82 60.17 8.79
N GLY A 13 -17.88 60.58 9.53
CA GLY A 13 -19.24 60.02 9.42
C GLY A 13 -19.74 58.94 10.40
N ALA A 14 -20.48 59.34 11.43
CA ALA A 14 -21.33 58.51 12.32
C ALA A 14 -22.74 58.22 11.69
N PRO A 15 -23.67 57.39 12.24
CA PRO A 15 -24.14 57.37 13.63
C PRO A 15 -24.41 55.99 14.29
N ARG A 16 -24.70 56.06 15.60
CA ARG A 16 -24.93 54.97 16.57
C ARG A 16 -26.41 54.56 16.69
N CYS A 17 -26.61 53.33 17.17
CA CYS A 17 -27.33 52.95 18.42
C CYS A 17 -28.55 52.00 18.25
N GLY A 18 -28.51 50.86 18.96
CA GLY A 18 -29.68 50.01 19.23
C GLY A 18 -29.31 48.70 19.93
N LYS A 19 -29.80 48.50 21.16
CA LYS A 19 -29.49 47.38 22.09
C LYS A 19 -30.40 46.14 21.86
N LEU A 20 -29.80 44.93 21.93
CA LEU A 20 -30.21 43.62 22.55
C LEU A 20 -31.67 43.10 22.50
N PRO A 21 -31.96 41.76 22.41
CA PRO A 21 -31.49 40.76 23.40
C PRO A 21 -31.21 39.31 22.92
N LEU A 22 -30.78 38.50 23.90
CA LEU A 22 -30.39 37.09 23.89
C LEU A 22 -31.37 36.11 23.21
N SER A 23 -30.80 35.05 22.61
CA SER A 23 -31.22 33.68 22.97
C SER A 23 -30.01 32.73 22.98
N ARG A 24 -29.90 31.97 24.07
CA ARG A 24 -28.96 30.86 24.28
C ARG A 24 -29.49 29.61 23.57
N ARG A 25 -28.60 28.78 22.99
CA ARG A 25 -28.34 27.40 23.45
C ARG A 25 -27.32 26.67 22.56
N LEU A 26 -26.24 26.24 23.24
CA LEU A 26 -25.59 24.92 23.18
C LEU A 26 -25.00 24.43 21.84
N CYS A 27 -23.70 24.63 21.70
CA CYS A 27 -22.82 23.66 21.04
C CYS A 27 -21.55 23.54 21.89
N GLN A 28 -21.57 22.57 22.82
CA GLN A 28 -20.40 22.07 23.52
C GLN A 28 -20.24 20.59 23.16
N ASP A 29 -18.98 20.19 23.07
CA ASP A 29 -18.44 18.83 23.12
C ASP A 29 -18.30 18.03 21.82
N PHE A 30 -17.20 18.29 21.11
CA PHE A 30 -16.49 17.29 20.30
C PHE A 30 -15.16 16.95 21.00
N PRO A 31 -14.90 15.68 21.39
CA PRO A 31 -13.63 15.32 21.98
C PRO A 31 -12.55 15.19 20.89
N ARG A 32 -11.55 16.07 20.97
CA ARG A 32 -10.25 15.94 20.29
C ARG A 32 -9.49 14.78 20.90
N PHE A 33 -9.25 13.71 20.15
CA PHE A 33 -8.29 12.68 20.54
C PHE A 33 -6.89 13.03 20.02
N ASN A 34 -6.03 13.45 20.95
CA ASN A 34 -4.63 13.76 20.73
C ASN A 34 -3.79 12.90 21.68
N SER A 35 -2.89 12.09 21.15
CA SER A 35 -1.74 11.42 21.80
C SER A 35 -1.21 10.40 20.77
N TRP A 36 0.07 10.13 20.58
CA TRP A 36 1.07 9.70 21.55
C TRP A 36 2.49 9.99 21.03
N ARG A 37 3.39 10.35 21.95
CA ARG A 37 4.82 10.62 21.74
C ARG A 37 5.69 9.44 22.20
N PHE A 38 6.91 9.43 21.66
CA PHE A 38 8.18 8.83 22.11
C PHE A 38 8.44 7.31 21.95
N TRP A 39 9.56 7.03 21.28
CA TRP A 39 10.34 5.79 21.25
C TRP A 39 11.81 6.16 21.48
N PRO A 40 12.61 5.40 22.26
CA PRO A 40 14.06 5.48 22.23
C PRO A 40 14.69 4.35 21.38
N SER A 41 15.87 4.68 20.87
CA SER A 41 16.78 3.90 20.02
C SER A 41 17.35 2.63 20.67
N TRP A 42 17.60 1.60 19.86
CA TRP A 42 18.32 0.38 20.27
C TRP A 42 19.61 0.17 19.45
N PRO A 43 20.67 -0.42 20.06
CA PRO A 43 21.97 -0.64 19.43
C PRO A 43 22.09 -2.00 18.70
N MET A 44 23.01 -2.02 17.73
CA MET A 44 23.42 -3.16 16.90
C MET A 44 24.04 -4.31 17.71
N CYS A 45 23.69 -5.55 17.34
CA CYS A 45 24.50 -6.74 17.64
C CYS A 45 24.94 -7.39 16.32
N THR A 46 26.21 -7.78 16.30
CA THR A 46 27.01 -8.20 15.16
C THR A 46 26.90 -9.69 14.84
N ASN A 47 27.11 -9.99 13.56
CA ASN A 47 27.18 -11.32 12.95
C ASN A 47 28.37 -12.18 13.42
N GLY A 48 28.19 -13.50 13.34
CA GLY A 48 29.29 -14.45 13.29
C GLY A 48 28.89 -15.77 12.62
N GLY A 49 29.67 -16.20 11.63
CA GLY A 49 29.81 -17.63 11.30
C GLY A 49 29.44 -18.05 9.87
N ALA A 50 30.40 -17.94 8.95
CA ALA A 50 30.40 -18.59 7.65
C ALA A 50 31.16 -19.93 7.69
N ALA A 51 30.65 -20.93 6.96
CA ALA A 51 31.35 -22.10 6.40
C ALA A 51 30.36 -22.78 5.43
N GLY A 52 30.68 -23.37 4.29
CA GLY A 52 31.92 -23.71 3.62
C GLY A 52 31.54 -24.66 2.47
N VAL A 53 31.87 -24.24 1.25
CA VAL A 53 32.12 -24.96 -0.03
C VAL A 53 31.90 -26.49 -0.09
N SER A 54 31.18 -26.97 -1.11
CA SER A 54 31.75 -27.95 -2.07
C SER A 54 30.93 -28.10 -3.36
N SER A 55 31.68 -28.28 -4.44
CA SER A 55 31.31 -28.34 -5.84
C SER A 55 31.00 -29.77 -6.30
N GLY A 56 30.08 -29.92 -7.25
CA GLY A 56 29.76 -31.21 -7.88
C GLY A 56 29.30 -31.00 -9.33
N ASN A 57 30.24 -31.18 -10.26
CA ASN A 57 30.08 -31.02 -11.69
C ASN A 57 29.48 -32.30 -12.30
N GLY A 58 28.42 -32.20 -13.11
CA GLY A 58 27.75 -33.37 -13.69
C GLY A 58 26.99 -33.08 -14.98
N ARG A 59 27.71 -32.99 -16.10
CA ARG A 59 27.14 -32.95 -17.46
C ARG A 59 26.47 -34.29 -17.81
N ARG A 60 25.20 -34.26 -18.26
CA ARG A 60 24.68 -35.23 -19.22
C ARG A 60 23.79 -34.55 -20.28
N LYS A 61 24.05 -34.90 -21.53
CA LYS A 61 23.45 -34.39 -22.76
C LYS A 61 22.26 -35.28 -23.20
N LYS A 62 21.30 -34.59 -23.83
CA LYS A 62 20.41 -35.00 -24.96
C LYS A 62 19.37 -36.11 -24.74
N ALA A 63 18.11 -35.74 -24.98
CA ALA A 63 17.33 -36.32 -26.09
C ALA A 63 16.20 -35.36 -26.49
N VAL A 64 16.28 -34.86 -27.72
CA VAL A 64 15.23 -34.09 -28.40
C VAL A 64 14.26 -35.11 -28.99
N ASN A 65 12.99 -35.08 -28.59
CA ASN A 65 11.94 -35.86 -29.25
C ASN A 65 10.93 -34.91 -29.90
N ARG A 66 11.09 -34.73 -31.22
CA ARG A 66 10.14 -34.01 -32.06
C ARG A 66 8.93 -34.93 -32.32
N ARG A 67 7.79 -34.63 -31.72
CA ARG A 67 6.49 -35.13 -32.21
C ARG A 67 5.71 -33.98 -32.82
N ARG A 68 5.51 -34.05 -34.14
CA ARG A 68 4.52 -33.26 -34.87
C ARG A 68 3.13 -33.70 -34.39
N PHE A 69 2.33 -32.74 -33.92
CA PHE A 69 0.88 -32.90 -33.83
C PHE A 69 0.26 -31.92 -34.81
N HIS A 70 -0.37 -32.46 -35.86
CA HIS A 70 -1.41 -31.78 -36.62
C HIS A 70 -2.72 -32.06 -35.91
N GLY A 71 -3.40 -31.02 -35.45
CA GLY A 71 -4.71 -31.09 -34.82
C GLY A 71 -5.35 -29.72 -34.83
N SER A 72 -6.33 -29.52 -35.70
CA SER A 72 -7.22 -28.36 -35.71
C SER A 72 -7.94 -28.21 -34.36
N PRO A 73 -8.26 -26.99 -33.89
CA PRO A 73 -8.90 -26.81 -32.60
C PRO A 73 -10.37 -27.24 -32.66
N PRO A 74 -10.92 -27.95 -31.65
CA PRO A 74 -12.34 -28.21 -31.62
C PRO A 74 -13.08 -26.93 -31.22
N LYS A 75 -13.94 -26.46 -32.13
CA LYS A 75 -15.09 -25.61 -31.81
C LYS A 75 -16.15 -26.48 -31.12
N ASN A 76 -16.62 -26.06 -29.95
CA ASN A 76 -17.98 -26.30 -29.42
C ASN A 76 -18.19 -25.36 -28.23
N LEU A 77 -18.95 -24.29 -28.40
CA LEU A 77 -20.40 -24.19 -28.21
C LEU A 77 -20.82 -24.21 -26.73
N LEU A 78 -20.97 -22.98 -26.25
CA LEU A 78 -21.58 -22.55 -25.00
C LEU A 78 -22.91 -23.27 -24.73
N HIS A 79 -23.03 -23.90 -23.57
CA HIS A 79 -24.30 -24.11 -22.88
C HIS A 79 -24.34 -23.20 -21.64
N PRO A 80 -25.47 -22.53 -21.35
CA PRO A 80 -25.60 -21.66 -20.18
C PRO A 80 -25.81 -22.51 -18.92
N GLY A 81 -24.70 -22.99 -18.35
CA GLY A 81 -24.69 -23.70 -17.07
C GLY A 81 -24.72 -22.74 -15.89
N LYS A 82 -25.83 -22.77 -15.13
CA LYS A 82 -26.02 -22.33 -13.74
C LYS A 82 -24.90 -21.46 -13.15
N LYS A 83 -25.22 -20.19 -12.86
CA LYS A 83 -24.43 -19.32 -11.97
C LYS A 83 -24.18 -20.07 -10.65
N ARG A 84 -23.00 -20.68 -10.52
CA ARG A 84 -22.42 -21.03 -9.22
C ARG A 84 -22.10 -19.71 -8.55
N THR A 85 -22.99 -19.25 -7.68
CA THR A 85 -22.63 -18.27 -6.67
C THR A 85 -21.53 -18.91 -5.82
N MET A 86 -20.28 -18.60 -6.13
CA MET A 86 -19.13 -19.02 -5.32
C MET A 86 -19.29 -18.32 -3.97
N THR A 87 -19.72 -19.08 -2.96
CA THR A 87 -19.67 -18.68 -1.56
C THR A 87 -18.25 -18.23 -1.24
N ILE A 88 -18.10 -16.97 -0.84
CA ILE A 88 -16.84 -16.41 -0.31
C ILE A 88 -16.49 -17.27 0.91
N GLY A 89 -15.23 -17.70 1.02
CA GLY A 89 -14.80 -18.69 2.00
C GLY A 89 -14.97 -18.20 3.44
N ASN A 90 -16.11 -18.50 4.05
CA ASN A 90 -16.29 -18.41 5.50
C ASN A 90 -15.23 -19.29 6.18
N GLY A 91 -14.35 -18.68 6.97
CA GLY A 91 -13.48 -19.41 7.90
C GLY A 91 -12.03 -19.66 7.47
N ARG A 92 -11.46 -18.89 6.53
CA ARG A 92 -9.98 -18.86 6.41
C ARG A 92 -9.38 -18.26 7.67
N ARG A 93 -8.40 -18.94 8.26
CA ARG A 93 -7.70 -18.47 9.45
C ARG A 93 -6.59 -17.50 9.06
N VAL A 94 -6.62 -16.31 9.63
CA VAL A 94 -5.68 -15.22 9.35
C VAL A 94 -4.95 -14.83 10.63
N ALA A 95 -3.62 -14.76 10.55
CA ALA A 95 -2.82 -14.15 11.59
C ALA A 95 -2.19 -12.84 11.12
N VAL A 96 -2.15 -11.82 11.99
CA VAL A 96 -1.59 -10.50 11.65
C VAL A 96 -0.30 -10.24 12.44
N ILE A 97 0.82 -10.03 11.74
CA ILE A 97 2.09 -9.65 12.38
C ILE A 97 2.20 -8.13 12.39
N GLY A 98 2.19 -7.49 13.57
CA GLY A 98 2.25 -6.02 13.70
C GLY A 98 0.88 -5.33 13.71
N ALA A 99 -0.03 -5.75 14.60
CA ALA A 99 -1.41 -5.26 14.62
C ALA A 99 -1.65 -3.93 15.39
N SER A 100 -0.63 -3.25 15.92
CA SER A 100 -0.81 -2.01 16.70
C SER A 100 -0.97 -0.73 15.85
N GLY A 101 -0.33 -0.73 14.67
CA GLY A 101 -0.31 0.38 13.70
C GLY A 101 -1.40 0.27 12.65
N ILE A 102 -1.01 0.23 11.37
CA ILE A 102 -1.94 0.00 10.25
C ILE A 102 -2.58 -1.40 10.31
N GLY A 103 -1.87 -2.37 10.90
CA GLY A 103 -2.32 -3.76 10.99
C GLY A 103 -3.65 -3.97 11.72
N LYS A 104 -4.09 -3.08 12.61
CA LYS A 104 -5.45 -3.15 13.19
C LYS A 104 -6.54 -2.93 12.15
N HIS A 105 -6.28 -2.08 11.14
CA HIS A 105 -7.23 -1.84 10.06
C HIS A 105 -7.28 -3.03 9.11
N HIS A 106 -6.13 -3.67 8.86
CA HIS A 106 -6.08 -4.95 8.15
C HIS A 106 -6.89 -6.03 8.88
N ALA A 107 -6.62 -6.24 10.18
CA ALA A 107 -7.36 -7.19 11.01
C ALA A 107 -8.87 -6.95 10.95
N LYS A 108 -9.31 -5.69 11.13
CA LYS A 108 -10.71 -5.30 10.99
C LYS A 108 -11.28 -5.69 9.63
N TRP A 109 -10.55 -5.44 8.53
CA TRP A 109 -11.03 -5.74 7.18
C TRP A 109 -11.01 -7.22 6.84
N TRP A 110 -10.07 -8.01 7.37
CA TRP A 110 -10.12 -9.46 7.29
C TRP A 110 -11.37 -10.02 7.98
N ALA A 111 -11.64 -9.58 9.21
CA ALA A 111 -12.82 -9.99 9.96
C ALA A 111 -14.11 -9.57 9.23
N HIS A 112 -14.17 -8.32 8.75
CA HIS A 112 -15.32 -7.83 7.98
C HIS A 112 -15.52 -8.59 6.66
N ALA A 113 -14.44 -9.06 6.02
CA ALA A 113 -14.50 -9.89 4.82
C ALA A 113 -14.87 -11.37 5.11
N GLY A 114 -15.13 -11.73 6.37
CA GLY A 114 -15.57 -13.07 6.78
C GLY A 114 -14.44 -14.07 7.10
N ALA A 115 -13.20 -13.59 7.23
CA ALA A 115 -12.09 -14.42 7.69
C ALA A 115 -12.07 -14.53 9.22
N ASP A 116 -11.57 -15.66 9.73
CA ASP A 116 -11.28 -15.85 11.15
C ASP A 116 -9.92 -15.24 11.47
N VAL A 117 -9.91 -14.02 12.01
CA VAL A 117 -8.67 -13.41 12.52
C VAL A 117 -8.34 -14.10 13.84
N CYS A 118 -7.55 -15.17 13.77
CA CYS A 118 -7.32 -16.07 14.89
C CYS A 118 -6.20 -15.60 15.82
N ALA A 119 -5.25 -14.80 15.32
CA ALA A 119 -4.13 -14.33 16.13
C ALA A 119 -3.46 -13.06 15.61
N PHE A 120 -2.68 -12.42 16.49
CA PHE A 120 -1.72 -11.40 16.09
C PHE A 120 -0.39 -11.51 16.86
N VAL A 121 0.65 -10.86 16.33
CA VAL A 121 1.97 -10.79 16.98
C VAL A 121 2.33 -9.34 17.30
N GLY A 122 2.71 -9.09 18.56
CA GLY A 122 3.30 -7.86 19.08
C GLY A 122 4.76 -8.04 19.52
N THR A 123 5.36 -7.02 20.11
CA THR A 123 6.79 -7.03 20.50
C THR A 123 7.04 -7.30 21.98
N SER A 124 6.02 -7.11 22.82
CA SER A 124 6.07 -7.36 24.27
C SER A 124 4.69 -7.75 24.81
N PRO A 125 4.60 -8.43 25.97
CA PRO A 125 3.31 -8.76 26.58
C PRO A 125 2.40 -7.55 26.81
N GLU A 126 2.97 -6.41 27.19
CA GLU A 126 2.23 -5.15 27.37
C GLU A 126 1.65 -4.64 26.03
N SER A 127 2.47 -4.63 24.97
CA SER A 127 2.00 -4.21 23.64
C SER A 127 0.91 -5.15 23.11
N VAL A 128 1.00 -6.44 23.46
CA VAL A 128 0.02 -7.46 23.11
C VAL A 128 -1.29 -7.18 23.83
N ALA A 129 -1.28 -7.00 25.15
CA ALA A 129 -2.49 -6.67 25.90
C ALA A 129 -3.20 -5.42 25.34
N LYS A 130 -2.46 -4.33 25.14
CA LYS A 130 -3.00 -3.09 24.56
C LYS A 130 -3.57 -3.27 23.15
N THR A 131 -2.91 -4.08 22.32
CA THR A 131 -3.38 -4.35 20.96
C THR A 131 -4.62 -5.24 20.98
N HIS A 132 -4.67 -6.22 21.88
CA HIS A 132 -5.84 -7.08 22.08
C HIS A 132 -7.08 -6.27 22.45
N ASP A 133 -6.96 -5.37 23.44
CA ASP A 133 -8.04 -4.46 23.83
C ASP A 133 -8.51 -3.59 22.65
N ALA A 134 -7.56 -3.07 21.87
CA ALA A 134 -7.87 -2.22 20.72
C ALA A 134 -8.59 -2.99 19.60
N LEU A 135 -8.20 -4.24 19.31
CA LEU A 135 -8.85 -5.09 18.30
C LEU A 135 -10.23 -5.54 18.78
N THR A 136 -10.36 -5.87 20.07
CA THR A 136 -11.64 -6.21 20.71
C THR A 136 -12.63 -5.06 20.60
N ALA A 137 -12.20 -3.83 20.93
CA ALA A 137 -13.04 -2.64 20.78
C ALA A 137 -13.37 -2.31 19.32
N LEU A 138 -12.47 -2.63 18.37
CA LEU A 138 -12.64 -2.27 16.95
C LEU A 138 -13.59 -3.19 16.20
N PHE A 139 -13.60 -4.50 16.48
CA PHE A 139 -14.44 -5.46 15.77
C PHE A 139 -14.82 -6.72 16.56
N GLY A 140 -14.61 -6.75 17.88
CA GLY A 140 -14.92 -7.92 18.71
C GLY A 140 -13.93 -9.07 18.53
N PHE A 141 -12.64 -8.77 18.36
CA PHE A 141 -11.58 -9.77 18.24
C PHE A 141 -11.60 -10.80 19.38
N GLY A 142 -11.70 -12.09 19.01
CA GLY A 142 -11.70 -13.21 19.96
C GLY A 142 -10.46 -14.10 19.93
N GLY A 143 -9.44 -13.73 19.13
CA GLY A 143 -8.23 -14.52 18.96
C GLY A 143 -7.15 -14.28 20.02
N HIS A 144 -5.97 -14.84 19.79
CA HIS A 144 -4.84 -14.78 20.73
C HIS A 144 -3.73 -13.82 20.29
N GLY A 145 -3.11 -13.16 21.26
CA GLY A 145 -1.94 -12.32 21.05
C GLY A 145 -0.65 -13.06 21.42
N TYR A 146 0.38 -12.94 20.59
CA TYR A 146 1.68 -13.58 20.77
C TYR A 146 2.82 -12.56 20.73
N THR A 147 3.96 -12.93 21.30
CA THR A 147 5.23 -12.18 21.17
C THR A 147 6.23 -12.86 20.22
N SER A 148 5.93 -14.09 19.77
CA SER A 148 6.76 -14.90 18.89
C SER A 148 5.99 -15.33 17.65
N VAL A 149 6.50 -14.96 16.48
CA VAL A 149 5.92 -15.37 15.19
C VAL A 149 5.92 -16.89 15.05
N LYS A 150 7.00 -17.56 15.45
CA LYS A 150 7.12 -19.02 15.33
C LYS A 150 6.11 -19.75 16.22
N GLU A 151 5.95 -19.31 17.47
CA GLU A 151 4.97 -19.90 18.39
C GLU A 151 3.55 -19.73 17.88
N MET A 152 3.20 -18.52 17.40
CA MET A 152 1.90 -18.25 16.78
C MET A 152 1.63 -19.19 15.60
N LEU A 153 2.60 -19.35 14.69
CA LEU A 153 2.43 -20.20 13.52
C LEU A 153 2.22 -21.68 13.90
N VAL A 154 2.92 -22.17 14.93
CA VAL A 154 2.78 -23.54 15.42
C VAL A 154 1.44 -23.76 16.11
N ALA A 155 1.04 -22.85 16.99
CA ALA A 155 -0.19 -22.96 17.78
C ALA A 155 -1.45 -22.78 16.92
N GLU A 156 -1.45 -21.77 16.06
CA GLU A 156 -2.64 -21.32 15.33
C GLU A 156 -2.78 -21.97 13.96
N ARG A 157 -1.66 -22.32 13.31
CA ARG A 157 -1.62 -22.89 11.95
C ARG A 157 -2.51 -22.10 10.97
N PRO A 158 -2.29 -20.78 10.82
CA PRO A 158 -3.14 -19.94 9.98
C PRO A 158 -3.00 -20.30 8.49
N ASP A 159 -4.07 -20.13 7.73
CA ASP A 159 -4.05 -20.27 6.26
C ASP A 159 -3.31 -19.09 5.61
N ILE A 160 -3.47 -17.90 6.20
CA ILE A 160 -2.95 -16.64 5.69
C ILE A 160 -2.22 -15.90 6.81
N VAL A 161 -1.06 -15.31 6.49
CA VAL A 161 -0.38 -14.35 7.35
C VAL A 161 -0.39 -12.99 6.67
N ASP A 162 -0.93 -11.98 7.34
CA ASP A 162 -0.85 -10.58 6.94
C ASP A 162 0.29 -9.89 7.72
N ILE A 163 1.28 -9.38 7.00
CA ILE A 163 2.50 -8.83 7.56
C ILE A 163 2.40 -7.31 7.53
N CYS A 164 2.11 -6.71 8.67
CA CYS A 164 2.04 -5.27 8.89
C CYS A 164 3.14 -4.76 9.84
N SER A 165 4.19 -5.55 10.03
CA SER A 165 5.38 -5.19 10.82
C SER A 165 6.16 -4.03 10.20
N PRO A 166 7.16 -3.44 10.89
CA PRO A 166 8.07 -2.48 10.26
C PRO A 166 8.79 -3.06 9.01
N PRO A 167 9.09 -2.24 7.98
CA PRO A 167 9.64 -2.72 6.70
C PRO A 167 10.92 -3.58 6.77
N PRO A 168 11.90 -3.30 7.65
CA PRO A 168 13.10 -4.14 7.76
C PRO A 168 12.80 -5.60 8.18
N LEU A 169 11.64 -5.86 8.79
CA LEU A 169 11.24 -7.20 9.22
C LEU A 169 10.40 -7.95 8.19
N HIS A 170 9.96 -7.30 7.10
CA HIS A 170 9.08 -7.92 6.10
C HIS A 170 9.70 -9.19 5.51
N ALA A 171 10.96 -9.14 5.06
CA ALA A 171 11.61 -10.27 4.43
C ALA A 171 11.69 -11.51 5.36
N LEU A 172 12.00 -11.28 6.63
CA LEU A 172 12.03 -12.35 7.65
C LEU A 172 10.64 -12.94 7.87
N HIS A 173 9.62 -12.11 8.06
CA HIS A 173 8.26 -12.56 8.32
C HIS A 173 7.65 -13.27 7.10
N VAL A 174 7.86 -12.75 5.88
CA VAL A 174 7.39 -13.35 4.63
C VAL A 174 7.98 -14.75 4.47
N ARG A 175 9.30 -14.89 4.65
CA ARG A 175 9.98 -16.18 4.59
C ARG A 175 9.40 -17.17 5.60
N THR A 176 9.30 -16.73 6.86
CA THR A 176 8.84 -17.57 7.97
C THR A 176 7.41 -18.07 7.74
N ALA A 177 6.51 -17.20 7.26
CA ALA A 177 5.13 -17.55 6.96
C ALA A 177 5.01 -18.53 5.77
N ILE A 178 5.75 -18.31 4.67
CA ILE A 178 5.74 -19.23 3.53
C ILE A 178 6.33 -20.59 3.91
N GLU A 179 7.38 -20.62 4.73
CA GLU A 179 7.98 -21.87 5.24
C GLU A 179 7.01 -22.65 6.15
N ALA A 180 6.13 -21.94 6.86
CA ALA A 180 5.01 -22.49 7.62
C ALA A 180 3.78 -22.83 6.75
N ASP A 181 3.92 -22.78 5.42
CA ASP A 181 2.89 -23.18 4.45
C ASP A 181 1.67 -22.24 4.38
N CYS A 182 1.84 -20.98 4.80
CA CYS A 182 0.80 -19.95 4.72
C CYS A 182 0.83 -19.21 3.37
N ALA A 183 -0.33 -18.72 2.93
CA ALA A 183 -0.40 -17.62 1.97
C ALA A 183 -0.03 -16.30 2.67
N VAL A 184 0.56 -15.35 1.94
CA VAL A 184 1.08 -14.11 2.54
C VAL A 184 0.56 -12.86 1.83
N LEU A 185 -0.02 -11.96 2.61
CA LEU A 185 -0.17 -10.55 2.25
C LEU A 185 0.87 -9.75 3.04
N CYS A 186 1.65 -8.90 2.39
CA CYS A 186 2.69 -8.12 3.04
C CYS A 186 2.46 -6.63 2.82
N GLU A 187 2.54 -5.82 3.86
CA GLU A 187 2.51 -4.37 3.72
C GLU A 187 3.65 -3.86 2.83
N LYS A 188 3.41 -2.71 2.21
CA LYS A 188 4.41 -2.00 1.41
C LYS A 188 5.40 -1.25 2.32
N PRO A 189 6.63 -0.99 1.85
CA PRO A 189 7.26 -1.60 0.67
C PRO A 189 7.56 -3.09 0.91
N PHE A 190 7.60 -3.90 -0.16
CA PHE A 190 7.71 -5.36 -0.04
C PHE A 190 8.92 -5.83 0.77
N VAL A 191 10.11 -5.33 0.41
CA VAL A 191 11.37 -5.58 1.13
C VAL A 191 12.12 -4.25 1.17
N TYR A 192 12.41 -3.76 2.36
CA TYR A 192 13.13 -2.49 2.50
C TYR A 192 13.94 -2.40 3.77
N ASP A 193 15.24 -2.23 3.60
CA ASP A 193 16.19 -1.81 4.61
C ASP A 193 17.02 -0.67 4.01
N PRO A 194 17.04 0.53 4.63
CA PRO A 194 17.82 1.65 4.11
C PRO A 194 19.34 1.40 4.07
N ALA A 195 19.85 0.39 4.79
CA ALA A 195 21.26 0.01 4.80
C ALA A 195 21.67 -0.88 3.61
N LEU A 196 20.71 -1.47 2.88
CA LEU A 196 20.97 -2.36 1.76
C LEU A 196 20.91 -1.63 0.41
N SER A 197 21.73 -2.09 -0.54
CA SER A 197 21.69 -1.65 -1.93
C SER A 197 20.42 -2.12 -2.64
N ARG A 198 20.08 -1.49 -3.77
CA ARG A 198 18.96 -1.96 -4.62
C ARG A 198 19.14 -3.40 -5.08
N GLY A 199 20.37 -3.79 -5.45
CA GLY A 199 20.66 -5.17 -5.87
C GLY A 199 20.30 -6.18 -4.78
N GLU A 200 20.80 -5.96 -3.55
CA GLU A 200 20.52 -6.84 -2.41
C GLU A 200 19.02 -6.90 -2.07
N LEU A 201 18.31 -5.76 -2.09
CA LEU A 201 16.88 -5.72 -1.86
C LEU A 201 16.09 -6.50 -2.91
N MET A 202 16.48 -6.37 -4.19
CA MET A 202 15.85 -7.10 -5.29
C MET A 202 16.14 -8.60 -5.24
N ASP A 203 17.37 -8.99 -4.88
CA ASP A 203 17.75 -10.40 -4.72
C ASP A 203 16.95 -11.06 -3.58
N VAL A 204 16.79 -10.37 -2.45
CA VAL A 204 15.95 -10.84 -1.34
C VAL A 204 14.50 -10.99 -1.80
N ALA A 205 13.92 -9.97 -2.42
CA ALA A 205 12.54 -10.01 -2.90
C ALA A 205 12.30 -11.14 -3.92
N ALA A 206 13.22 -11.31 -4.89
CA ALA A 206 13.18 -12.38 -5.87
C ALA A 206 13.27 -13.77 -5.20
N SER A 207 14.10 -13.91 -4.16
CA SER A 207 14.21 -15.17 -3.41
C SER A 207 12.91 -15.57 -2.70
N LEU A 208 12.16 -14.59 -2.19
CA LEU A 208 10.88 -14.79 -1.52
C LEU A 208 9.78 -15.17 -2.52
N VAL A 209 9.73 -14.49 -3.67
CA VAL A 209 8.83 -14.87 -4.77
C VAL A 209 9.14 -16.28 -5.27
N ALA A 210 10.41 -16.63 -5.47
CA ALA A 210 10.80 -17.96 -5.87
C ALA A 210 10.41 -19.02 -4.81
N LEU A 211 10.54 -18.69 -3.52
CA LEU A 211 10.10 -19.55 -2.43
C LEU A 211 8.59 -19.78 -2.45
N ALA A 212 7.79 -18.71 -2.60
CA ALA A 212 6.33 -18.78 -2.71
C ALA A 212 5.90 -19.66 -3.89
N LYS A 213 6.50 -19.43 -5.08
CA LYS A 213 6.26 -20.23 -6.29
C LYS A 213 6.60 -21.71 -6.07
N ARG A 214 7.74 -22.03 -5.44
CA ARG A 214 8.13 -23.43 -5.12
C ARG A 214 7.17 -24.11 -4.14
N ARG A 215 6.63 -23.35 -3.19
CA ARG A 215 5.66 -23.86 -2.20
C ARG A 215 4.22 -23.88 -2.71
N GLY A 216 3.95 -23.30 -3.89
CA GLY A 216 2.58 -23.16 -4.41
C GLY A 216 1.72 -22.22 -3.55
N ARG A 217 2.34 -21.24 -2.87
CA ARG A 217 1.65 -20.31 -1.97
C ARG A 217 1.48 -18.94 -2.61
N LEU A 218 0.34 -18.31 -2.33
CA LEU A 218 0.09 -16.93 -2.74
C LEU A 218 0.97 -15.97 -1.94
N LEU A 219 1.50 -14.97 -2.63
CA LEU A 219 2.28 -13.87 -2.06
C LEU A 219 1.88 -12.61 -2.81
N SER A 220 1.47 -11.58 -2.07
CA SER A 220 1.06 -10.28 -2.60
C SER A 220 1.59 -9.17 -1.69
N VAL A 221 1.85 -8.01 -2.29
CA VAL A 221 2.11 -6.78 -1.55
C VAL A 221 0.81 -5.98 -1.45
N SER A 222 0.52 -5.44 -0.27
CA SER A 222 -0.62 -4.56 0.00
C SER A 222 -0.37 -3.19 -0.63
N THR A 223 -0.71 -3.10 -1.91
CA THR A 223 -0.77 -1.86 -2.66
C THR A 223 -2.22 -1.54 -2.97
N GLN A 224 -2.99 -1.14 -1.95
CA GLN A 224 -4.45 -1.04 -2.01
C GLN A 224 -5.01 -0.26 -3.22
N TYR A 225 -4.30 0.74 -3.75
CA TYR A 225 -4.79 1.49 -4.93
C TYR A 225 -4.69 0.71 -6.26
N ALA A 226 -4.03 -0.45 -6.29
CA ALA A 226 -4.21 -1.42 -7.37
C ALA A 226 -5.68 -1.84 -7.49
N ALA A 227 -6.43 -1.91 -6.37
CA ALA A 227 -7.88 -2.12 -6.38
C ALA A 227 -8.61 -0.91 -6.98
N ALA A 228 -8.21 0.32 -6.61
CA ALA A 228 -8.77 1.55 -7.16
C ALA A 228 -8.60 1.63 -8.68
N ALA A 229 -7.45 1.18 -9.19
CA ALA A 229 -7.15 1.16 -10.62
C ALA A 229 -8.14 0.31 -11.43
N LEU A 230 -8.68 -0.77 -10.85
CA LEU A 230 -9.73 -1.58 -11.49
C LEU A 230 -11.02 -0.77 -11.66
N THR A 231 -11.38 0.03 -10.66
CA THR A 231 -12.52 0.95 -10.78
C THR A 231 -12.23 2.09 -11.73
N PHE A 232 -11.03 2.67 -11.72
CA PHE A 232 -10.64 3.70 -12.68
C PHE A 232 -10.74 3.17 -14.11
N ALA A 233 -10.31 1.93 -14.37
CA ALA A 233 -10.44 1.30 -15.69
C ALA A 233 -11.91 1.14 -16.11
N ARG A 234 -12.81 0.78 -15.19
CA ARG A 234 -14.26 0.69 -15.44
C ARG A 234 -14.87 2.07 -15.76
N LEU A 235 -14.49 3.11 -15.01
CA LEU A 235 -14.98 4.48 -15.22
C LEU A 235 -14.36 5.15 -16.46
N TRP A 236 -13.15 4.74 -16.83
CA TRP A 236 -12.45 5.18 -18.04
C TRP A 236 -12.84 4.39 -19.30
N ALA A 237 -13.75 3.41 -19.19
CA ALA A 237 -14.16 2.59 -20.32
C ALA A 237 -14.66 3.45 -21.50
N ASP A 238 -14.40 2.99 -22.72
CA ASP A 238 -14.82 3.63 -23.98
C ASP A 238 -14.21 5.03 -24.25
N ARG A 239 -13.18 5.41 -23.49
CA ARG A 239 -12.37 6.62 -23.74
C ARG A 239 -11.09 6.30 -24.51
N GLU A 240 -10.36 7.35 -24.88
CA GLU A 240 -9.10 7.23 -25.59
C GLU A 240 -8.01 6.52 -24.75
N PRO A 241 -6.99 5.95 -25.40
CA PRO A 241 -5.85 5.36 -24.69
C PRO A 241 -5.19 6.36 -23.74
N VAL A 242 -4.82 5.89 -22.54
CA VAL A 242 -4.11 6.70 -21.56
C VAL A 242 -2.66 6.90 -22.05
N VAL A 243 -2.33 8.14 -22.38
CA VAL A 243 -0.96 8.55 -22.75
C VAL A 243 -0.30 9.32 -21.61
N HIS A 244 -1.06 10.00 -20.75
CA HIS A 244 -0.54 10.72 -19.58
C HIS A 244 -1.14 10.16 -18.29
N TYR A 245 -0.29 9.75 -17.36
CA TYR A 245 -0.67 9.33 -16.01
C TYR A 245 -0.11 10.30 -14.96
N HIS A 246 -0.95 10.70 -14.01
CA HIS A 246 -0.51 11.46 -12.84
C HIS A 246 -1.05 10.82 -11.56
N GLY A 247 -0.18 10.43 -10.64
CA GLY A 247 -0.55 9.94 -9.30
C GLY A 247 -0.03 10.86 -8.22
N HIS A 248 -0.90 11.40 -7.37
CA HIS A 248 -0.55 12.30 -6.27
C HIS A 248 -1.10 11.79 -4.95
N LEU A 249 -0.20 11.45 -4.04
CA LEU A 249 -0.54 11.09 -2.67
C LEU A 249 0.09 12.04 -1.66
N GLU A 250 -0.72 12.48 -0.70
CA GLU A 250 -0.25 13.18 0.49
C GLU A 250 -0.65 12.43 1.75
N SER A 251 0.20 12.48 2.76
CA SER A 251 -0.10 12.00 4.11
C SER A 251 0.46 12.93 5.18
N PRO A 252 0.01 12.86 6.44
CA PRO A 252 0.50 13.77 7.47
C PRO A 252 1.98 13.52 7.78
N ALA A 253 2.76 14.59 7.97
CA ALA A 253 4.16 14.50 8.41
C ALA A 253 4.31 13.88 9.81
N ARG A 254 3.24 13.92 10.63
CA ARG A 254 3.22 13.38 12.01
C ARG A 254 4.41 13.87 12.85
N ASN A 255 4.71 15.16 12.77
CA ASN A 255 5.84 15.82 13.45
C ASN A 255 7.23 15.29 13.07
N ARG A 256 7.34 14.50 11.99
CA ARG A 256 8.63 14.05 11.49
C ARG A 256 9.29 15.19 10.70
N PRO A 257 10.63 15.29 10.70
CA PRO A 257 11.33 16.25 9.87
C PRO A 257 11.14 15.95 8.37
N PRO A 258 11.42 16.94 7.49
CA PRO A 258 11.43 16.76 6.05
C PRO A 258 12.42 15.67 5.64
N ASP A 259 11.94 14.70 4.86
CA ASP A 259 12.73 13.59 4.33
C ASP A 259 12.02 13.06 3.07
N PRO A 260 12.35 13.61 1.88
CA PRO A 260 11.62 13.29 0.66
C PRO A 260 11.89 11.86 0.19
N VAL A 261 13.04 11.29 0.55
CA VAL A 261 13.38 9.88 0.25
C VAL A 261 12.49 8.94 1.07
N ARG A 262 12.30 9.21 2.37
CA ARG A 262 11.36 8.44 3.19
C ARG A 262 9.92 8.62 2.71
N VAL A 263 9.51 9.85 2.36
CA VAL A 263 8.17 10.10 1.80
C VAL A 263 7.94 9.25 0.55
N TRP A 264 8.92 9.24 -0.36
CA TRP A 264 8.85 8.43 -1.58
C TRP A 264 8.71 6.94 -1.26
N VAL A 265 9.56 6.38 -0.40
CA VAL A 265 9.52 4.95 -0.05
C VAL A 265 8.22 4.57 0.64
N ASP A 266 7.67 5.44 1.48
CA ASP A 266 6.41 5.19 2.18
C ASP A 266 5.21 5.28 1.23
N LEU A 267 5.12 6.30 0.39
CA LEU A 267 3.89 6.59 -0.37
C LEU A 267 3.90 6.09 -1.82
N SER A 268 5.04 6.11 -2.51
CA SER A 268 5.10 5.83 -3.96
C SER A 268 4.67 4.42 -4.39
N PRO A 269 4.76 3.34 -3.58
CA PRO A 269 4.24 2.03 -3.97
C PRO A 269 2.77 2.07 -4.39
N HIS A 270 1.98 2.97 -3.81
CA HIS A 270 0.57 3.15 -4.14
C HIS A 270 0.32 3.72 -5.55
N PRO A 271 0.77 4.93 -5.93
CA PRO A 271 0.61 5.41 -7.30
C PRO A 271 1.36 4.56 -8.33
N LEU A 272 2.52 3.97 -7.97
CA LEU A 272 3.20 3.00 -8.83
C LEU A 272 2.30 1.79 -9.14
N SER A 273 1.53 1.29 -8.17
CA SER A 273 0.61 0.16 -8.42
C SER A 273 -0.50 0.50 -9.43
N VAL A 274 -1.03 1.74 -9.41
CA VAL A 274 -2.00 2.19 -10.41
C VAL A 274 -1.37 2.26 -11.80
N LEU A 275 -0.14 2.80 -11.90
CA LEU A 275 0.60 2.84 -13.15
C LEU A 275 0.89 1.44 -13.71
N LEU A 276 1.24 0.47 -12.86
CA LEU A 276 1.47 -0.91 -13.29
C LEU A 276 0.19 -1.58 -13.79
N LYS A 277 -0.99 -1.18 -13.32
CA LYS A 277 -2.28 -1.62 -13.89
C LYS A 277 -2.59 -1.01 -15.25
N LEU A 278 -2.18 0.22 -15.50
CA LEU A 278 -2.26 0.84 -16.83
C LEU A 278 -1.25 0.23 -17.81
N ALA A 279 -0.08 -0.16 -17.31
CA ALA A 279 1.05 -0.65 -18.09
C ALA A 279 1.55 -2.01 -17.57
N PRO A 280 0.73 -3.08 -17.65
CA PRO A 280 1.04 -4.38 -17.08
C PRO A 280 2.29 -5.00 -17.67
N ASP A 281 2.63 -4.71 -18.92
CA ASP A 281 3.87 -5.15 -19.57
C ASP A 281 4.81 -3.97 -19.90
N GLY A 282 4.56 -2.81 -19.28
CA GLY A 282 5.30 -1.59 -19.57
C GLY A 282 6.72 -1.59 -19.02
N GLU A 283 7.64 -0.99 -19.76
CA GLU A 283 9.03 -0.80 -19.33
C GLU A 283 9.32 0.68 -19.13
N MET A 284 9.81 1.06 -17.95
CA MET A 284 10.33 2.41 -17.70
C MET A 284 11.49 2.70 -18.64
N ILE A 285 11.50 3.86 -19.28
CA ILE A 285 12.59 4.33 -20.15
C ILE A 285 13.59 5.13 -19.28
N PRO A 286 14.77 4.58 -18.93
CA PRO A 286 15.62 5.17 -17.90
C PRO A 286 16.07 6.61 -18.21
N ASP A 287 16.39 6.91 -19.47
CA ASP A 287 16.91 8.21 -19.90
C ASP A 287 15.88 9.35 -19.80
N THR A 288 14.61 9.02 -19.54
CA THR A 288 13.53 10.00 -19.36
C THR A 288 13.25 10.31 -17.89
N LEU A 289 13.90 9.59 -16.96
CA LEU A 289 13.66 9.75 -15.54
C LEU A 289 14.19 11.09 -15.04
N ASN A 290 13.30 11.91 -14.50
CA ASN A 290 13.60 13.16 -13.83
C ASN A 290 12.99 13.15 -12.42
N THR A 291 13.81 13.47 -11.41
CA THR A 291 13.39 13.48 -10.01
C THR A 291 13.61 14.83 -9.36
N GLN A 292 12.64 15.29 -8.57
CA GLN A 292 12.75 16.48 -7.74
C GLN A 292 12.34 16.13 -6.30
N PHE A 293 13.33 15.91 -5.45
CA PHE A 293 13.13 15.49 -4.05
C PHE A 293 13.60 16.63 -3.16
N THR A 294 12.68 17.29 -2.47
CA THR A 294 12.98 18.50 -1.68
C THR A 294 12.02 18.64 -0.51
N GLY A 295 12.56 18.87 0.68
CA GLY A 295 11.74 19.06 1.88
C GLY A 295 10.84 17.86 2.16
N TYR A 296 9.53 18.06 2.13
CA TYR A 296 8.55 16.99 2.37
C TYR A 296 8.01 16.33 1.09
N GLU A 297 8.51 16.73 -0.08
CA GLU A 297 7.93 16.37 -1.37
C GLU A 297 8.95 15.61 -2.24
N ALA A 298 8.46 14.56 -2.89
CA ALA A 298 9.19 13.78 -3.87
C ALA A 298 8.35 13.64 -5.14
N ILE A 299 8.89 14.18 -6.24
CA ILE A 299 8.30 14.11 -7.57
C ILE A 299 9.21 13.26 -8.47
N ALA A 300 8.60 12.36 -9.24
CA ALA A 300 9.27 11.62 -10.30
C ALA A 300 8.47 11.73 -11.61
N LYS A 301 9.16 12.01 -12.71
CA LYS A 301 8.61 12.07 -14.06
C LYS A 301 9.40 11.13 -14.95
N PHE A 302 8.74 10.28 -15.72
CA PHE A 302 9.39 9.30 -16.59
C PHE A 302 8.42 8.77 -17.65
N ASP A 303 8.95 8.25 -18.74
CA ASP A 303 8.19 7.57 -19.76
C ASP A 303 8.17 6.05 -19.49
N VAL A 304 7.05 5.43 -19.84
CA VAL A 304 6.89 3.98 -19.89
C VAL A 304 6.62 3.59 -21.34
N ARG A 305 7.42 2.67 -21.88
CA ARG A 305 7.16 2.02 -23.17
C ARG A 305 6.14 0.91 -22.95
N LEU A 306 4.97 1.02 -23.57
CA LEU A 306 3.91 0.01 -23.52
C LEU A 306 4.22 -1.13 -24.50
N ALA A 307 3.55 -2.29 -24.31
CA ALA A 307 3.66 -3.43 -25.21
C ALA A 307 3.26 -3.11 -26.66
N SER A 308 2.38 -2.11 -26.87
CA SER A 308 2.01 -1.62 -28.19
C SER A 308 3.12 -0.81 -28.88
N GLY A 309 4.20 -0.47 -28.17
CA GLY A 309 5.25 0.45 -28.62
C GLY A 309 4.97 1.92 -28.30
N ASN A 310 3.73 2.26 -27.92
CA ASN A 310 3.37 3.63 -27.52
C ASN A 310 4.05 4.04 -26.22
N ARG A 311 4.24 5.34 -26.04
CA ARG A 311 4.74 5.93 -24.79
C ARG A 311 3.59 6.38 -23.91
N LEU A 312 3.74 6.12 -22.61
CA LEU A 312 2.92 6.68 -21.56
C LEU A 312 3.82 7.55 -20.67
N HIS A 313 3.49 8.84 -20.56
CA HIS A 313 4.17 9.82 -19.72
C HIS A 313 3.62 9.75 -18.29
N ALA A 314 4.45 9.37 -17.32
CA ALA A 314 4.06 9.21 -15.93
C ALA A 314 4.63 10.33 -15.05
N VAL A 315 3.80 10.85 -14.16
CA VAL A 315 4.19 11.78 -13.09
C VAL A 315 3.68 11.24 -11.77
N ILE A 316 4.58 11.06 -10.80
CA ILE A 316 4.25 10.60 -9.45
C ILE A 316 4.69 11.67 -8.47
N VAL A 317 3.75 12.12 -7.64
CA VAL A 317 3.97 13.09 -6.57
C VAL A 317 3.62 12.43 -5.25
N THR A 318 4.55 12.50 -4.31
CA THR A 318 4.36 12.05 -2.94
C THR A 318 4.79 13.13 -1.97
N ARG A 319 3.96 13.41 -0.97
CA ARG A 319 4.25 14.49 -0.02
C ARG A 319 3.82 14.14 1.40
N ASN A 320 4.61 14.59 2.37
CA ASN A 320 4.14 14.73 3.74
C ASN A 320 3.65 16.16 4.00
N THR A 321 2.42 16.33 4.48
CA THR A 321 1.86 17.65 4.79
C THR A 321 1.77 17.90 6.29
N GLN A 322 1.92 19.16 6.70
CA GLN A 322 1.67 19.62 8.07
C GLN A 322 0.29 20.26 8.21
N ASP A 323 -0.30 20.69 7.09
CA ASP A 323 -1.54 21.44 7.03
C ASP A 323 -2.63 20.67 6.28
N PRO A 324 -3.92 20.89 6.59
CA PRO A 324 -5.02 20.32 5.82
C PRO A 324 -5.01 20.75 4.34
N PRO A 325 -5.48 19.89 3.40
CA PRO A 325 -5.98 18.54 3.64
C PRO A 325 -4.86 17.56 4.00
N LEU A 326 -5.07 16.79 5.07
CA LEU A 326 -4.04 15.93 5.66
C LEU A 326 -3.76 14.65 4.85
N ASN A 327 -4.67 14.29 3.94
CA ASN A 327 -4.49 13.18 3.03
C ASN A 327 -5.04 13.56 1.67
N ILE A 328 -4.26 13.32 0.62
CA ILE A 328 -4.67 13.50 -0.78
C ILE A 328 -4.45 12.17 -1.48
N ARG A 329 -5.41 11.77 -2.32
CA ARG A 329 -5.38 10.53 -3.11
C ARG A 329 -5.95 10.82 -4.49
N HIS A 330 -5.17 11.55 -5.30
CA HIS A 330 -5.62 12.05 -6.59
C HIS A 330 -4.89 11.33 -7.71
N PHE A 331 -5.63 10.86 -8.69
CA PHE A 331 -5.10 10.24 -9.90
C PHE A 331 -5.64 10.96 -11.12
N LYS A 332 -4.90 10.96 -12.22
CA LYS A 332 -5.39 11.49 -13.50
C LYS A 332 -4.96 10.63 -14.68
N TYR A 333 -5.88 10.40 -15.61
CA TYR A 333 -5.62 9.81 -16.92
C TYR A 333 -5.89 10.88 -17.98
N ASN A 334 -4.90 11.24 -18.80
CA ASN A 334 -5.02 12.32 -19.80
C ASN A 334 -5.59 13.64 -19.24
N GLY A 335 -5.35 13.92 -17.95
CA GLY A 335 -5.88 15.09 -17.25
C GLY A 335 -7.26 14.90 -16.59
N TYR A 336 -8.00 13.84 -16.94
CA TYR A 336 -9.26 13.48 -16.29
C TYR A 336 -9.01 12.99 -14.86
N PRO A 337 -9.61 13.63 -13.83
CA PRO A 337 -9.32 13.33 -12.44
C PRO A 337 -10.15 12.17 -11.88
N PHE A 338 -9.50 11.36 -11.05
CA PHE A 338 -10.11 10.45 -10.09
C PHE A 338 -9.66 10.86 -8.68
N VAL A 339 -10.57 11.43 -7.91
CA VAL A 339 -10.31 11.87 -6.52
C VAL A 339 -10.90 10.82 -5.58
N VAL A 340 -10.05 10.18 -4.78
CA VAL A 340 -10.48 9.13 -3.85
C VAL A 340 -10.67 9.72 -2.45
N GLU A 341 -11.91 9.83 -2.01
CA GLU A 341 -12.28 10.26 -0.67
C GLU A 341 -12.79 9.13 0.21
N GLY A 342 -12.64 9.29 1.52
CA GLY A 342 -13.23 8.39 2.50
C GLY A 342 -14.58 8.88 2.96
N GLN A 343 -15.56 7.99 3.05
CA GLN A 343 -16.86 8.28 3.65
C GLN A 343 -17.40 7.04 4.37
N ASN A 344 -18.48 7.18 5.13
CA ASN A 344 -19.23 6.02 5.60
C ASN A 344 -20.45 5.84 4.70
N ASP A 345 -20.82 4.58 4.43
CA ASP A 345 -22.08 4.25 3.77
C ASP A 345 -23.28 4.40 4.72
N GLU A 346 -24.48 4.10 4.22
CA GLU A 346 -25.74 4.19 4.97
C GLU A 346 -25.76 3.31 6.23
N ASN A 347 -24.93 2.26 6.29
CA ASN A 347 -24.80 1.36 7.43
C ASN A 347 -23.62 1.74 8.35
N GLY A 348 -22.97 2.88 8.10
CA GLY A 348 -21.83 3.34 8.87
C GLY A 348 -20.50 2.63 8.53
N VAL A 349 -20.45 1.82 7.47
CA VAL A 349 -19.23 1.12 7.04
C VAL A 349 -18.38 2.06 6.20
N TYR A 350 -17.10 2.17 6.57
CA TYR A 350 -16.15 3.00 5.83
C TYR A 350 -15.96 2.49 4.40
N CYS A 351 -16.16 3.38 3.42
CA CYS A 351 -16.06 3.11 2.00
C CYS A 351 -15.30 4.22 1.28
N ALA A 352 -14.92 3.97 0.03
CA ALA A 352 -14.25 4.93 -0.82
C ALA A 352 -15.27 5.59 -1.76
N ARG A 353 -15.26 6.92 -1.83
CA ARG A 353 -15.96 7.67 -2.87
C ARG A 353 -14.96 8.13 -3.91
N ILE A 354 -15.16 7.71 -5.16
CA ILE A 354 -14.35 8.14 -6.29
C ILE A 354 -15.12 9.25 -7.01
N GLU A 355 -14.62 10.47 -6.91
CA GLU A 355 -15.18 11.63 -7.61
C GLU A 355 -14.55 11.78 -8.99
N THR A 356 -15.41 12.00 -9.98
CA THR A 356 -15.02 12.26 -11.37
C THR A 356 -15.92 13.34 -11.98
N PRO A 357 -15.55 13.96 -13.12
CA PRO A 357 -16.42 14.87 -13.84
C PRO A 357 -17.78 14.27 -14.27
N ASP A 358 -17.86 12.96 -14.45
CA ASP A 358 -19.10 12.28 -14.88
C ASP A 358 -19.98 11.85 -13.69
N GLY A 359 -19.54 12.12 -12.46
CA GLY A 359 -20.24 11.77 -11.23
C GLY A 359 -19.38 10.98 -10.24
N ASN A 360 -20.00 10.65 -9.11
CA ASN A 360 -19.34 9.95 -8.00
C ASN A 360 -19.69 8.46 -8.02
N SER A 361 -18.69 7.60 -7.77
CA SER A 361 -18.89 6.17 -7.52
C SER A 361 -18.58 5.86 -6.05
N THR A 362 -19.48 5.15 -5.38
CA THR A 362 -19.20 4.59 -4.05
C THR A 362 -18.69 3.16 -4.22
N GLU A 363 -17.50 2.89 -3.70
CA GLU A 363 -16.79 1.62 -3.77
C GLU A 363 -16.44 1.14 -2.37
N PRO A 364 -16.22 -0.18 -2.16
CA PRO A 364 -15.60 -0.65 -0.93
C PRO A 364 -14.28 0.09 -0.66
N ASP A 365 -13.91 0.19 0.62
CA ASP A 365 -12.58 0.66 0.99
C ASP A 365 -11.49 -0.11 0.22
N MET A 366 -10.45 0.58 -0.22
CA MET A 366 -9.46 0.01 -1.15
C MET A 366 -8.66 -1.13 -0.51
N LEU A 367 -8.39 -1.05 0.80
CA LEU A 367 -7.77 -2.16 1.53
C LEU A 367 -8.74 -3.33 1.67
N HIS A 368 -10.01 -3.06 1.98
CA HIS A 368 -11.04 -4.10 2.01
C HIS A 368 -11.18 -4.82 0.65
N ALA A 369 -11.25 -4.07 -0.45
CA ALA A 369 -11.33 -4.63 -1.80
C ALA A 369 -10.10 -5.50 -2.13
N ALA A 370 -8.89 -5.06 -1.76
CA ALA A 370 -7.67 -5.82 -1.94
C ALA A 370 -7.66 -7.13 -1.11
N ILE A 371 -8.11 -7.08 0.15
CA ILE A 371 -8.25 -8.26 1.03
C ILE A 371 -9.26 -9.26 0.46
N VAL A 372 -10.43 -8.80 0.00
CA VAL A 372 -11.44 -9.66 -0.61
C VAL A 372 -10.92 -10.35 -1.87
N ALA A 373 -10.16 -9.63 -2.71
CA ALA A 373 -9.51 -10.20 -3.89
C ALA A 373 -8.48 -11.28 -3.51
N PHE A 374 -7.65 -11.01 -2.49
CA PHE A 374 -6.70 -11.98 -1.95
C PHE A 374 -7.40 -13.22 -1.38
N LEU A 375 -8.47 -13.05 -0.59
CA LEU A 375 -9.28 -14.16 -0.07
C LEU A 375 -9.83 -15.06 -1.18
N ARG A 376 -10.20 -14.46 -2.32
CA ARG A 376 -10.68 -15.21 -3.49
C ARG A 376 -9.57 -15.89 -4.27
N GLY A 377 -8.29 -15.75 -3.86
CA GLY A 377 -7.13 -16.30 -4.55
C GLY A 377 -6.67 -15.50 -5.76
N HIS A 378 -7.16 -14.26 -5.91
CA HIS A 378 -6.88 -13.38 -7.04
C HIS A 378 -6.37 -12.05 -6.48
N PRO A 379 -5.15 -11.99 -5.91
CA PRO A 379 -4.63 -10.77 -5.31
C PRO A 379 -4.60 -9.63 -6.33
N VAL A 380 -4.86 -8.40 -5.87
CA VAL A 380 -4.84 -7.22 -6.75
C VAL A 380 -3.45 -6.94 -7.31
N ALA A 381 -2.38 -7.31 -6.62
CA ALA A 381 -1.02 -7.26 -7.12
C ALA A 381 -0.43 -8.67 -7.07
N ASP A 382 -0.05 -9.23 -8.22
CA ASP A 382 0.63 -10.52 -8.24
C ASP A 382 2.11 -10.38 -7.84
N MET A 383 2.83 -11.50 -7.81
CA MET A 383 4.23 -11.54 -7.41
C MET A 383 5.14 -10.76 -8.37
N ASP A 384 4.84 -10.77 -9.67
CA ASP A 384 5.69 -10.13 -10.68
C ASP A 384 5.45 -8.61 -10.68
N GLU A 385 4.20 -8.18 -10.51
CA GLU A 385 3.82 -6.79 -10.23
C GLU A 385 4.45 -6.28 -8.93
N SER A 386 4.45 -7.10 -7.87
CA SER A 386 5.08 -6.76 -6.59
C SER A 386 6.59 -6.52 -6.72
N LEU A 387 7.28 -7.33 -7.53
CA LEU A 387 8.71 -7.14 -7.82
C LEU A 387 8.95 -5.88 -8.65
N ARG A 388 8.12 -5.62 -9.68
CA ARG A 388 8.25 -4.43 -10.52
C ARG A 388 7.97 -3.15 -9.75
N ASN A 389 6.98 -3.16 -8.86
CA ASN A 389 6.69 -2.04 -7.97
C ASN A 389 7.90 -1.70 -7.09
N LEU A 390 8.50 -2.72 -6.46
CA LEU A 390 9.72 -2.54 -5.66
C LEU A 390 10.88 -2.01 -6.50
N ASP A 391 11.14 -2.60 -7.68
CA ASP A 391 12.24 -2.19 -8.55
C ASP A 391 12.09 -0.73 -9.00
N TRP A 392 10.90 -0.32 -9.44
CA TRP A 392 10.65 1.05 -9.89
C TRP A 392 10.77 2.05 -8.73
N MET A 393 10.23 1.72 -7.55
CA MET A 393 10.39 2.52 -6.34
C MET A 393 11.88 2.73 -6.02
N LEU A 394 12.69 1.66 -6.03
CA LEU A 394 14.10 1.71 -5.68
C LEU A 394 14.95 2.42 -6.74
N ARG A 395 14.69 2.21 -8.03
CA ARG A 395 15.39 2.91 -9.12
C ARG A 395 15.19 4.42 -9.04
N ILE A 396 13.96 4.85 -8.82
CA ILE A 396 13.64 6.28 -8.71
C ILE A 396 14.28 6.87 -7.45
N ARG A 397 14.25 6.14 -6.32
CA ARG A 397 14.94 6.52 -5.09
C ARG A 397 16.44 6.72 -5.31
N ASP A 398 17.08 5.80 -6.02
CA ASP A 398 18.53 5.84 -6.24
C ASP A 398 18.91 7.00 -7.17
N ALA A 399 18.17 7.21 -8.26
CA ALA A 399 18.35 8.37 -9.14
C ALA A 399 18.17 9.70 -8.39
N ALA A 400 17.17 9.79 -7.52
CA ALA A 400 16.97 10.98 -6.69
C ALA A 400 18.12 11.20 -5.70
N ARG A 401 18.63 10.14 -5.06
CA ARG A 401 19.80 10.24 -4.17
C ARG A 401 21.06 10.68 -4.90
N GLU A 402 21.24 10.25 -6.15
CA GLU A 402 22.35 10.68 -7.00
C GLU A 402 22.21 12.15 -7.39
N ALA A 403 21.01 12.61 -7.77
CA ALA A 403 20.75 14.01 -8.12
C ALA A 403 20.82 14.99 -6.93
N MET A 404 20.71 14.50 -5.69
CA MET A 404 20.82 15.28 -4.45
C MET A 404 22.27 15.39 -3.93
N ARG A 405 23.21 14.61 -4.47
CA ARG A 405 24.65 14.71 -4.18
C ARG A 405 25.28 15.78 -5.05
#